data_AF-A0A7Y7ABZ3-F1
#
_entry.id   AF-A0A7Y7ABZ3-F1
#
_cell.length_a   1.000
_cell.length_b   1.000
_cell.length_c   1.000
_cell.angle_alpha   90.00
_cell.angle_beta   90.00
_cell.angle_gamma   90.00
#
_symmetry.space_group_name_H-M   'P 1'
#
loop_
_entity.id
_entity.type
_entity.pdbx_description
1 polymer ?
#
loop_
_entity_poly.entity_id
_entity_poly.type
_entity_poly.pdbx_seq_one_letter_code
_entity_poly.pdbx_strand_id
1 'polypeptide(L)'
;MNCKVHFFLLNDDFSIEHAEANHGGEESENNRLHEWEDELEITTDVTGMVMHEGASFPLQGQFPDGKDFNFEIENMRLFELTGEQRTIVGCSEMLLDSYEWSEEDQATLKVYLKDYEPLTNPVPGLYIAVQEFPKELIF
;
A
#
# COMPACT_ATOMS: atom_id res chain seq x y z
N MET A 1 18.09 -10.54 2.05
CA MET A 1 18.18 -9.51 3.10
C MET A 1 16.80 -9.33 3.73
N ASN A 2 16.73 -8.97 5.02
CA ASN A 2 15.43 -8.63 5.64
C ASN A 2 14.85 -7.41 4.93
N CYS A 3 13.53 -7.38 4.76
CA CYS A 3 12.84 -6.27 4.08
C CYS A 3 11.67 -5.76 4.92
N LYS A 4 11.50 -4.44 4.97
CA LYS A 4 10.33 -3.77 5.54
C LYS A 4 9.54 -3.07 4.45
N VAL A 5 8.22 -3.20 4.51
CA VAL A 5 7.29 -2.48 3.66
C VAL A 5 6.46 -1.56 4.53
N HIS A 6 6.45 -0.28 4.22
CA HIS A 6 5.65 0.74 4.89
C HIS A 6 4.59 1.29 3.93
N PHE A 7 3.38 1.43 4.44
CA PHE A 7 2.31 2.17 3.78
C PHE A 7 1.92 3.37 4.63
N PHE A 8 1.77 4.53 3.98
CA PHE A 8 1.35 5.77 4.60
C PHE A 8 0.12 6.29 3.85
N LEU A 9 -0.97 6.59 4.56
CA LEU A 9 -2.06 7.38 3.98
C LEU A 9 -1.77 8.85 4.25
N LEU A 10 -1.60 9.63 3.18
CA LEU A 10 -1.38 11.07 3.28
C LEU A 10 -2.63 11.75 3.84
N ASN A 11 -2.41 12.72 4.71
CA ASN A 11 -3.48 13.57 5.23
C ASN A 11 -3.72 14.75 4.29
N ASP A 12 -4.87 14.76 3.62
CA ASP A 12 -5.26 15.86 2.72
C ASP A 12 -5.48 17.19 3.46
N ASP A 13 -5.78 17.15 4.76
CA ASP A 13 -5.94 18.33 5.62
C ASP A 13 -4.59 18.87 6.14
N PHE A 14 -3.45 18.23 5.82
CA PHE A 14 -2.13 18.72 6.21
C PHE A 14 -1.86 20.12 5.65
N SER A 15 -1.66 21.09 6.54
CA SER A 15 -1.33 22.46 6.18
C SER A 15 0.17 22.71 6.31
N ILE A 16 0.87 22.73 5.17
CA ILE A 16 2.29 23.11 5.14
C ILE A 16 2.50 24.54 5.65
N GLU A 17 1.58 25.47 5.37
CA GLU A 17 1.66 26.85 5.86
C GLU A 17 1.60 26.91 7.39
N HIS A 18 0.73 26.12 8.01
CA HIS A 18 0.65 26.01 9.47
C HIS A 18 1.93 25.39 10.05
N ALA A 19 2.45 24.34 9.41
CA ALA A 19 3.69 23.66 9.80
C ALA A 19 4.88 24.61 9.74
N GLU A 20 5.07 25.36 8.65
CA GLU A 20 6.17 26.32 8.49
C GLU A 20 6.08 27.45 9.52
N ALA A 21 4.88 27.98 9.77
CA ALA A 21 4.69 29.11 10.68
C ALA A 21 4.89 28.75 12.16
N ASN A 22 4.57 27.53 12.57
CA ASN A 22 4.49 27.16 14.00
C ASN A 22 5.43 26.01 14.41
N HIS A 23 5.86 25.19 13.46
CA HIS A 23 6.56 23.93 13.71
C HIS A 23 7.78 23.72 12.79
N GLY A 24 8.28 24.79 12.14
CA GLY A 24 9.50 24.71 11.31
C GLY A 24 9.34 23.86 10.03
N GLY A 25 8.11 23.66 9.59
CA GLY A 25 7.77 22.81 8.44
C GLY A 25 7.47 21.36 8.80
N GLU A 26 7.59 20.99 10.07
CA GLU A 26 7.30 19.63 10.55
C GLU A 26 5.83 19.47 10.99
N GLU A 27 5.38 18.22 11.01
CA GLU A 27 4.05 17.87 11.50
C GLU A 27 3.88 18.13 13.01
N SER A 28 2.63 18.24 13.43
CA SER A 28 2.30 18.39 14.85
C SER A 28 1.04 17.59 15.21
N GLU A 29 0.73 17.51 16.49
CA GLU A 29 -0.44 16.74 16.97
C GLU A 29 -1.75 17.18 16.29
N ASN A 30 -1.89 18.46 15.95
CA ASN A 30 -3.07 19.03 15.29
C ASN A 30 -2.89 19.27 13.78
N ASN A 31 -1.76 18.82 13.19
CA ASN A 31 -1.43 18.98 11.78
C ASN A 31 -0.52 17.82 11.34
N ARG A 32 -1.10 16.62 11.31
CA ARG A 32 -0.38 15.37 11.02
C ARG A 32 -0.19 15.20 9.52
N LEU A 33 0.97 14.70 9.10
CA LEU A 33 1.23 14.46 7.68
C LEU A 33 0.54 13.19 7.16
N HIS A 34 0.44 12.17 8.01
CA HIS A 34 -0.19 10.89 7.69
C HIS A 34 -1.43 10.66 8.56
N GLU A 35 -2.52 10.20 7.95
CA GLU A 35 -3.73 9.76 8.65
C GLU A 35 -3.50 8.44 9.39
N TRP A 36 -2.79 7.50 8.74
CA TRP A 36 -2.34 6.26 9.35
C TRP A 36 -1.08 5.72 8.67
N GLU A 37 -0.43 4.79 9.38
CA GLU A 37 0.75 4.06 8.92
C GLU A 37 0.54 2.55 9.14
N ASP A 38 1.04 1.74 8.21
CA ASP A 38 1.09 0.28 8.31
C ASP A 38 2.50 -0.23 8.00
N GLU A 39 2.95 -1.26 8.72
CA GLU A 39 4.28 -1.86 8.57
C GLU A 39 4.15 -3.38 8.41
N LEU A 40 4.80 -3.90 7.37
CA LEU A 40 4.93 -5.32 7.10
C LEU A 40 6.41 -5.71 7.13
N GLU A 41 6.72 -6.76 7.88
CA GLU A 41 8.05 -7.38 7.88
C GLU A 41 8.06 -8.60 6.95
N ILE A 42 8.97 -8.59 5.98
CA ILE A 42 9.19 -9.72 5.09
C ILE A 42 10.19 -10.67 5.74
N THR A 43 9.72 -11.85 6.11
CA THR A 43 10.51 -12.84 6.86
C THR A 43 11.43 -13.69 6.00
N THR A 44 11.31 -13.60 4.67
CA THR A 44 12.15 -14.32 3.71
C THR A 44 13.16 -13.38 3.08
N ASP A 45 14.29 -13.93 2.62
CA ASP A 45 15.33 -13.13 1.99
C ASP A 45 14.82 -12.45 0.71
N VAL A 46 14.89 -11.13 0.68
CA VAL A 46 14.67 -10.29 -0.52
C VAL A 46 16.01 -9.99 -1.18
N THR A 47 16.05 -10.01 -2.52
CA THR A 47 17.21 -9.67 -3.36
C THR A 47 16.96 -8.47 -4.27
N GLY A 48 15.73 -7.98 -4.35
CA GLY A 48 15.37 -6.80 -5.13
C GLY A 48 13.86 -6.68 -5.31
N MET A 49 13.44 -5.64 -6.01
CA MET A 49 12.03 -5.36 -6.28
C MET A 49 11.81 -5.12 -7.77
N VAL A 50 10.72 -5.69 -8.31
CA VAL A 50 10.21 -5.38 -9.65
C VAL A 50 8.86 -4.71 -9.52
N MET A 51 8.69 -3.57 -10.17
CA MET A 51 7.45 -2.81 -10.15
C MET A 51 6.67 -3.08 -11.44
N HIS A 52 5.36 -3.29 -11.29
CA HIS A 52 4.42 -3.52 -12.38
C HIS A 52 3.32 -2.44 -12.35
N GLU A 53 3.18 -1.70 -13.46
CA GLU A 53 2.19 -0.64 -13.63
C GLU A 53 0.95 -1.14 -14.37
N GLY A 54 -0.24 -0.73 -13.90
CA GLY A 54 -1.52 -1.09 -14.52
C GLY A 54 -1.73 -2.61 -14.61
N ALA A 55 -1.16 -3.36 -13.67
CA ALA A 55 -1.22 -4.80 -13.65
C ALA A 55 -2.56 -5.30 -13.12
N SER A 56 -2.87 -6.57 -13.40
CA SER A 56 -4.01 -7.27 -12.85
C SER A 56 -3.57 -8.15 -11.68
N PHE A 57 -4.35 -8.18 -10.60
CA PHE A 57 -4.11 -9.02 -9.43
C PHE A 57 -5.27 -10.00 -9.19
N PRO A 58 -5.01 -11.33 -9.15
CA PRO A 58 -6.05 -12.32 -8.89
C PRO A 58 -6.36 -12.41 -7.39
N LEU A 59 -7.50 -11.85 -6.98
CA LEU A 59 -8.04 -11.97 -5.64
C LEU A 59 -8.91 -13.23 -5.53
N GLN A 60 -8.41 -14.21 -4.77
CA GLN A 60 -9.05 -15.50 -4.61
C GLN A 60 -9.20 -15.90 -3.14
N GLY A 61 -10.23 -16.69 -2.86
CA GLY A 61 -10.54 -17.14 -1.51
C GLY A 61 -11.80 -17.98 -1.48
N GLN A 62 -12.43 -18.07 -0.32
CA GLN A 62 -13.63 -18.86 -0.12
C GLN A 62 -14.70 -18.03 0.60
N PHE A 63 -15.92 -18.08 0.10
CA PHE A 63 -17.10 -17.49 0.76
C PHE A 63 -17.44 -18.26 2.05
N PRO A 64 -18.20 -17.65 2.98
CA PRO A 64 -18.63 -18.33 4.21
C PRO A 64 -19.43 -19.63 4.00
N ASP A 65 -20.06 -19.80 2.83
CA ASP A 65 -20.79 -21.01 2.46
C ASP A 65 -19.89 -22.13 1.90
N GLY A 66 -18.58 -21.90 1.84
CA GLY A 66 -17.58 -22.84 1.35
C GLY A 66 -17.37 -22.82 -0.16
N LYS A 67 -18.01 -21.91 -0.91
CA LYS A 67 -17.74 -21.77 -2.35
C LYS A 67 -16.49 -20.93 -2.59
N ASP A 68 -15.62 -21.41 -3.47
CA ASP A 68 -14.44 -20.65 -3.88
C ASP A 68 -14.84 -19.47 -4.78
N PHE A 69 -14.08 -18.38 -4.68
CA PHE A 69 -14.15 -17.25 -5.59
C PHE A 69 -12.79 -16.92 -6.16
N ASN A 70 -12.80 -16.29 -7.33
CA ASN A 70 -11.62 -15.74 -7.98
C ASN A 70 -12.07 -14.52 -8.80
N PHE A 71 -11.58 -13.35 -8.45
CA PHE A 71 -11.83 -12.09 -9.13
C PHE A 71 -10.51 -11.46 -9.55
N GLU A 72 -10.47 -10.96 -10.77
CA GLU A 72 -9.33 -10.18 -11.25
C GLU A 72 -9.52 -8.71 -10.87
N ILE A 73 -8.55 -8.14 -10.17
CA ILE A 73 -8.51 -6.71 -9.83
C ILE A 73 -7.59 -6.02 -10.82
N GLU A 74 -8.16 -5.21 -11.70
CA GLU A 74 -7.43 -4.48 -12.73
C GLU A 74 -6.80 -3.19 -12.19
N ASN A 75 -5.91 -2.56 -12.97
CA ASN A 75 -5.31 -1.25 -12.68
C ASN A 75 -4.58 -1.16 -11.34
N MET A 76 -3.76 -2.15 -11.03
CA MET A 76 -2.96 -2.19 -9.80
C MET A 76 -1.51 -1.74 -10.07
N ARG A 77 -0.95 -0.96 -9.13
CA ARG A 77 0.48 -0.80 -8.93
C ARG A 77 0.97 -1.93 -8.04
N LEU A 78 1.73 -2.87 -8.59
CA LEU A 78 2.25 -4.01 -7.84
C LEU A 78 3.77 -3.91 -7.67
N PHE A 79 4.24 -4.17 -6.46
CA PHE A 79 5.64 -4.31 -6.10
C PHE A 79 5.93 -5.78 -5.80
N GLU A 80 6.58 -6.45 -6.76
CA GLU A 80 7.04 -7.83 -6.61
C GLU A 80 8.41 -7.82 -5.93
N LEU A 81 8.42 -8.17 -4.64
CA LEU A 81 9.64 -8.43 -3.89
C LEU A 81 10.18 -9.79 -4.32
N THR A 82 11.34 -9.76 -4.97
CA THR A 82 12.04 -10.94 -5.48
C THR A 82 13.07 -11.42 -4.47
N GLY A 83 13.32 -12.73 -4.43
CA GLY A 83 14.27 -13.32 -3.50
C GLY A 83 14.07 -14.83 -3.38
N GLU A 84 14.13 -15.34 -2.14
CA GLU A 84 13.82 -16.76 -1.85
C GLU A 84 12.37 -17.10 -2.22
N GLN A 85 11.45 -16.20 -1.90
CA GLN A 85 10.04 -16.27 -2.26
C GLN A 85 9.61 -14.98 -2.93
N ARG A 86 8.62 -15.09 -3.82
CA ARG A 86 7.97 -13.92 -4.42
C ARG A 86 6.88 -13.44 -3.48
N THR A 87 6.99 -12.20 -3.02
CA THR A 87 5.94 -11.54 -2.26
C THR A 87 5.43 -10.36 -3.05
N ILE A 88 4.11 -10.23 -3.16
CA ILE A 88 3.46 -9.13 -3.88
C ILE A 88 2.77 -8.25 -2.85
N VAL A 89 3.10 -6.97 -2.88
CA VAL A 89 2.42 -5.89 -2.18
C VAL A 89 2.08 -4.81 -3.20
N GLY A 90 1.20 -3.87 -2.89
CA GLY A 90 0.73 -2.93 -3.89
C GLY A 90 -0.56 -2.22 -3.53
N CYS A 91 -1.05 -1.45 -4.49
CA CYS A 91 -2.29 -0.72 -4.35
C CYS A 91 -2.95 -0.49 -5.71
N SER A 92 -4.22 -0.10 -5.70
CA SER A 92 -4.87 0.50 -6.87
C SER A 92 -4.04 1.68 -7.40
N GLU A 93 -3.82 1.76 -8.71
CA GLU A 93 -3.03 2.83 -9.35
C GLU A 93 -3.50 4.23 -8.93
N MET A 94 -4.81 4.41 -8.78
CA MET A 94 -5.37 5.70 -8.42
C MET A 94 -5.08 6.13 -6.98
N LEU A 95 -4.81 5.18 -6.08
CA LEU A 95 -4.45 5.45 -4.69
C LEU A 95 -2.99 5.84 -4.57
N LEU A 96 -2.12 5.43 -5.49
CA LEU A 96 -0.69 5.71 -5.41
C LEU A 96 -0.43 7.22 -5.55
N ASP A 97 0.24 7.80 -4.55
CA ASP A 97 0.90 9.09 -4.68
C ASP A 97 2.32 8.90 -5.19
N SER A 98 3.14 8.18 -4.42
CA SER A 98 4.56 7.99 -4.67
C SER A 98 5.07 6.74 -3.93
N TYR A 99 6.29 6.33 -4.26
CA TYR A 99 6.97 5.24 -3.54
C TYR A 99 8.48 5.49 -3.49
N GLU A 100 9.13 4.92 -2.48
CA GLU A 100 10.58 4.92 -2.31
C GLU A 100 11.08 3.49 -2.10
N TRP A 101 12.15 3.12 -2.78
CA TRP A 101 12.85 1.85 -2.57
C TRP A 101 14.31 2.12 -2.23
N SER A 102 14.78 1.53 -1.14
CA SER A 102 16.17 1.63 -0.67
C SER A 102 16.73 0.25 -0.31
N GLU A 103 18.00 0.03 -0.63
CA GLU A 103 18.75 -1.22 -0.36
C GLU A 103 20.03 -0.98 0.46
N GLU A 104 20.18 0.19 1.11
CA GLU A 104 21.46 0.58 1.75
C GLU A 104 21.82 -0.29 2.97
N ASP A 105 20.97 -0.31 4.00
CA ASP A 105 21.18 -1.11 5.22
C ASP A 105 20.22 -2.31 5.29
N GLN A 106 18.94 -2.04 5.06
CA GLN A 106 17.84 -2.99 5.00
C GLN A 106 16.99 -2.62 3.79
N ALA A 107 16.56 -3.63 3.02
CA ALA A 107 15.59 -3.42 1.96
C ALA A 107 14.34 -2.74 2.55
N THR A 108 13.99 -1.57 2.05
CA THR A 108 12.85 -0.80 2.55
C THR A 108 12.05 -0.29 1.37
N LEU A 109 10.78 -0.68 1.32
CA LEU A 109 9.78 -0.10 0.42
C LEU A 109 8.87 0.82 1.24
N LYS A 110 8.74 2.07 0.84
CA LYS A 110 7.71 2.99 1.35
C LYS A 110 6.73 3.29 0.24
N VAL A 111 5.44 3.19 0.52
CA VAL A 111 4.35 3.50 -0.42
C VAL A 111 3.46 4.56 0.21
N TYR A 112 3.29 5.68 -0.48
CA TYR A 112 2.43 6.77 -0.04
C TYR A 112 1.13 6.73 -0.84
N LEU A 113 0.01 6.72 -0.13
CA LEU A 113 -1.34 6.64 -0.67
C LEU A 113 -2.06 7.98 -0.51
N LYS A 114 -2.86 8.35 -1.51
CA LYS A 114 -3.76 9.51 -1.49
C LYS A 114 -5.03 9.18 -0.69
N ASP A 115 -5.60 10.18 -0.02
CA ASP A 115 -6.85 10.06 0.73
C ASP A 115 -8.11 10.49 -0.07
N TYR A 116 -8.05 10.38 -1.40
CA TYR A 116 -9.16 10.79 -2.26
C TYR A 116 -10.28 9.76 -2.37
N GLU A 117 -9.98 8.49 -2.11
CA GLU A 117 -10.93 7.39 -2.28
C GLU A 117 -10.91 6.47 -1.07
N PRO A 118 -12.07 6.04 -0.56
CA PRO A 118 -12.13 4.96 0.40
C PRO A 118 -11.40 3.72 -0.14
N LEU A 119 -10.63 3.07 0.71
CA LEU A 119 -9.85 1.88 0.37
C LEU A 119 -10.13 0.71 1.31
N THR A 120 -9.75 -0.48 0.86
CA THR A 120 -9.79 -1.72 1.64
C THR A 120 -8.46 -2.46 1.54
N ASN A 121 -8.14 -3.24 2.57
CA ASN A 121 -6.92 -4.07 2.63
C ASN A 121 -7.33 -5.54 2.81
N PRO A 122 -7.74 -6.25 1.73
CA PRO A 122 -8.27 -7.61 1.82
C PRO A 122 -7.17 -8.67 2.03
N VAL A 123 -5.93 -8.33 1.68
CA VAL A 123 -4.74 -9.19 1.80
C VAL A 123 -3.62 -8.29 2.31
N PRO A 124 -2.88 -8.69 3.37
CA PRO A 124 -1.82 -7.86 3.93
C PRO A 124 -0.88 -7.29 2.85
N GLY A 125 -0.78 -5.96 2.81
CA GLY A 125 0.04 -5.25 1.84
C GLY A 125 -0.61 -4.98 0.49
N LEU A 126 -1.91 -5.26 0.32
CA LEU A 126 -2.68 -4.85 -0.85
C LEU A 126 -3.79 -3.88 -0.48
N TYR A 127 -3.71 -2.67 -1.02
CA TYR A 127 -4.68 -1.60 -0.78
C TYR A 127 -5.51 -1.32 -2.03
N ILE A 128 -6.80 -1.64 -2.02
CA ILE A 128 -7.67 -1.56 -3.20
C ILE A 128 -8.70 -0.46 -2.99
N ALA A 129 -8.86 0.43 -3.97
CA ALA A 129 -9.92 1.44 -3.94
C ALA A 129 -11.29 0.74 -3.91
N VAL A 130 -12.21 1.19 -3.06
CA VAL A 130 -13.52 0.54 -2.86
C VAL A 130 -14.32 0.43 -4.18
N GLN A 131 -14.14 1.38 -5.10
CA GLN A 131 -14.80 1.34 -6.41
C GLN A 131 -14.27 0.27 -7.37
N GLU A 132 -13.03 -0.19 -7.16
CA GLU A 132 -12.37 -1.25 -7.94
C GLU A 132 -12.50 -2.62 -7.24
N PHE A 133 -12.99 -2.65 -6.00
CA PHE A 133 -13.18 -3.87 -5.24
C PHE A 133 -14.42 -4.67 -5.71
N PRO A 134 -14.37 -6.02 -5.79
CA PRO A 134 -15.49 -6.83 -6.27
C PRO A 134 -16.70 -6.65 -5.35
N LYS A 135 -17.83 -6.23 -5.92
CA LYS A 135 -19.05 -5.91 -5.17
C LYS A 135 -19.62 -7.13 -4.46
N GLU A 136 -19.37 -8.32 -5.01
CA GLU A 136 -19.75 -9.62 -4.46
C GLU A 136 -19.04 -9.95 -3.14
N LEU A 137 -17.93 -9.27 -2.85
CA LEU A 137 -17.16 -9.44 -1.61
C LEU A 137 -17.51 -8.37 -0.55
N ILE A 138 -18.44 -7.47 -0.84
CA ILE A 138 -18.90 -6.42 0.09
C ILE A 138 -20.15 -6.95 0.82
N PHE A 139 -20.05 -7.12 2.15
CA PHE A 139 -21.11 -7.66 3.01
C PHE A 139 -21.61 -6.65 4.04
#